data_AF-A0A1C4D097-F1
#
_entry.id   AF-A0A1C4D097-F1
#
_cell.length_a   1.000
_cell.length_b   1.000
_cell.length_c   1.000
_cell.angle_alpha   90.00
_cell.angle_beta   90.00
_cell.angle_gamma   90.00
#
_symmetry.space_group_name_H-M   'P 1'
#
loop_
_entity.id
_entity.type
_entity.pdbx_description
1 polymer ?
#
loop_
_entity_poly.entity_id
_entity_poly.type
_entity_poly.pdbx_seq_one_letter_code
_entity_poly.pdbx_strand_id
1 'polypeptide(L)' 'MPVIIIRQRGNDLYCYIAKQDLEARVLHIEHDTAQRWGGVLSLEGGRRYYVNEQPGRPAFPISLRATRDARV' A
#
# COMPACT_ATOMS: atom_id res chain seq x y z
N MET A 1 -6.77 12.11 5.16
CA MET A 1 -6.12 10.81 4.87
C MET A 1 -5.46 10.92 3.51
N PRO A 2 -4.14 10.70 3.38
CA PRO A 2 -3.49 10.66 2.07
C PRO A 2 -4.14 9.61 1.17
N VAL A 3 -4.23 9.91 -0.12
CA VAL A 3 -4.49 8.90 -1.15
C VAL A 3 -3.14 8.34 -1.58
N ILE A 4 -3.03 7.02 -1.59
CA ILE A 4 -1.90 6.31 -2.17
C ILE A 4 -2.38 5.54 -3.40
N ILE A 5 -1.48 5.36 -4.36
CA ILE A 5 -1.74 4.56 -5.56
C ILE A 5 -0.79 3.37 -5.52
N ILE A 6 -1.34 2.16 -5.52
CA ILE A 6 -0.55 0.93 -5.60
C ILE A 6 -0.50 0.47 -7.05
N ARG A 7 0.70 0.21 -7.54
CA ARG A 7 0.99 -0.21 -8.92
C ARG A 7 1.79 -1.50 -8.90
N GLN A 8 1.47 -2.42 -9.81
CA GLN A 8 2.28 -3.61 -10.03
C GLN A 8 3.25 -3.38 -11.19
N ARG A 9 4.51 -3.77 -11.00
CA ARG A 9 5.56 -3.77 -12.02
C ARG A 9 6.28 -5.10 -11.95
N GLY A 10 5.97 -6.03 -12.86
CA GLY A 10 6.44 -7.41 -12.77
C GLY A 10 5.91 -8.09 -11.52
N ASN A 11 6.81 -8.56 -10.67
CA ASN A 11 6.48 -9.22 -9.40
C ASN A 11 6.43 -8.26 -8.20
N ASP A 12 6.88 -7.02 -8.37
CA ASP A 12 6.93 -6.03 -7.29
C ASP A 12 5.72 -5.10 -7.31
N LEU A 13 5.39 -4.57 -6.12
CA LEU A 13 4.41 -3.52 -5.93
C LEU A 13 5.10 -2.21 -5.54
N TYR A 14 4.61 -1.10 -6.08
CA TYR A 14 5.06 0.25 -5.79
C TYR A 14 3.91 1.08 -5.24
N CYS A 15 4.20 1.88 -4.22
CA CYS A 15 3.25 2.79 -3.58
C CYS A 15 3.63 4.23 -3.90
N TYR A 16 2.76 4.92 -4.64
CA TYR A 16 2.87 6.35 -4.90
C TYR A 16 2.02 7.14 -3.90
N ILE A 17 2.67 8.00 -3.12
CA ILE A 17 2.05 8.82 -2.08
C ILE A 17 1.80 10.21 -2.65
N ALA A 18 0.59 10.43 -3.19
CA ALA A 18 0.27 11.63 -3.96
C ALA A 18 0.56 12.96 -3.24
N LYS A 19 0.31 13.01 -1.92
CA LYS A 19 0.56 14.22 -1.12
C LYS A 19 2.05 14.59 -1.01
N GLN A 20 2.95 13.62 -1.18
CA GLN A 20 4.39 13.80 -1.01
C GLN A 20 5.16 13.72 -2.33
N ASP A 21 4.46 13.49 -3.44
CA ASP A 21 5.05 13.22 -4.75
C ASP A 21 6.20 12.20 -4.68
N LEU A 22 5.98 11.11 -3.92
CA LEU A 22 6.98 10.09 -3.65
C LEU A 22 6.45 8.72 -4.05
N GLU A 23 7.25 7.98 -4.82
CA GLU A 23 7.06 6.55 -5.07
C GLU A 23 8.07 5.74 -4.24
N ALA A 24 7.60 4.69 -3.56
CA ALA A 24 8.44 3.77 -2.81
C ALA A 24 8.01 2.32 -3.07
N ARG A 25 8.97 1.39 -3.10
CA ARG A 25 8.67 -0.04 -3.24
C ARG A 25 7.96 -0.56 -2.00
N VAL A 26 6.95 -1.40 -2.19
CA VAL A 26 6.26 -2.11 -1.10
C VAL A 26 7.11 -3.33 -0.74
N LEU A 27 7.54 -3.39 0.53
CA LEU A 27 8.33 -4.51 1.05
C LEU A 27 7.45 -5.60 1.65
N HIS A 28 6.32 -5.22 2.25
CA HIS A 28 5.40 -6.15 2.89
C HIS A 28 3.98 -5.57 2.94
N ILE A 29 3.00 -6.45 2.87
CA ILE A 29 1.56 -6.18 3.03
C ILE A 29 1.06 -7.14 4.10
N GLU A 30 0.45 -6.62 5.17
CA GLU A 30 -0.06 -7.44 6.28
C GLU A 30 -1.00 -8.56 5.83
N HIS A 31 -1.86 -8.29 4.87
CA HIS A 31 -2.72 -9.27 4.22
C HIS A 31 -2.54 -9.19 2.70
N ASP A 32 -1.94 -10.20 2.06
CA ASP A 32 -1.87 -10.36 0.59
C ASP A 32 -2.28 -11.79 0.21
N THR A 33 -3.58 -12.04 0.27
CA THR A 33 -4.19 -13.35 -0.01
C THR A 33 -5.33 -13.21 -1.02
N ALA A 34 -5.78 -14.34 -1.58
CA ALA A 34 -6.91 -14.36 -2.49
C ALA A 34 -8.22 -13.87 -1.84
N GLN A 35 -8.36 -14.00 -0.51
CA GLN A 35 -9.58 -13.60 0.21
C GLN A 35 -9.50 -12.21 0.86
N ARG A 36 -8.28 -11.75 1.19
CA ARG A 36 -8.05 -10.48 1.90
C ARG A 36 -6.79 -9.81 1.43
N TRP A 37 -6.89 -8.52 1.16
CA TRP A 37 -5.75 -7.69 0.78
C TRP A 37 -5.75 -6.35 1.51
N GLY A 38 -4.63 -5.90 2.08
CA GLY A 38 -4.52 -4.61 2.76
C GLY A 38 -3.92 -4.71 4.15
N GLY A 39 -4.34 -3.83 5.07
CA GLY A 39 -3.74 -3.69 6.39
C GLY A 39 -2.51 -2.77 6.35
N VAL A 40 -1.49 -3.07 7.17
CA VAL A 40 -0.24 -2.32 7.19
C VAL A 40 0.64 -2.65 5.98
N LEU A 41 0.92 -1.62 5.20
CA LEU A 41 1.90 -1.60 4.11
C LEU A 41 3.23 -1.08 4.64
N SER A 42 4.28 -1.90 4.57
CA SER A 42 5.65 -1.48 4.83
C SER A 42 6.32 -1.10 3.52
N LEU A 43 6.85 0.11 3.45
CA LEU A 43 7.52 0.65 2.27
C LEU A 43 9.03 0.74 2.52
N GLU A 44 9.79 0.72 1.43
CA GLU A 44 11.20 1.07 1.43
C GLU A 44 11.41 2.46 2.05
N GLY A 45 12.51 2.62 2.78
CA GLY A 45 12.76 3.82 3.60
C GLY A 45 11.99 3.84 4.93
N GLY A 46 11.46 2.69 5.37
CA GLY A 46 10.92 2.50 6.73
C GLY A 46 9.53 3.09 6.97
N ARG A 47 8.84 3.56 5.93
CA ARG A 47 7.51 4.18 6.05
C ARG A 47 6.44 3.11 6.15
N ARG A 48 5.42 3.36 6.99
CA ARG A 48 4.26 2.48 7.14
C ARG A 48 2.96 3.22 6.91
N TYR A 49 2.05 2.59 6.17
CA TYR A 49 0.71 3.10 5.90
C TYR A 49 -0.31 2.00 6.13
N TYR A 50 -1.38 2.33 6.83
CA TYR A 50 -2.54 1.45 6.96
C TYR A 50 -3.55 1.75 5.85
N VAL A 51 -4.00 0.73 5.13
CA VAL A 51 -5.15 0.78 4.22
C VAL A 51 -6.23 -0.18 4.68
N ASN A 52 -7.48 0.17 4.42
CA ASN A 52 -8.59 -0.73 4.70
C ASN A 52 -8.44 -2.01 3.88
N GLU A 53 -8.77 -3.15 4.52
CA GLU A 53 -8.79 -4.44 3.85
C GLU A 53 -9.82 -4.47 2.72
N GLN A 54 -9.43 -5.12 1.63
CA GLN A 54 -10.22 -5.38 0.44
C GLN A 54 -10.63 -6.86 0.42
N PRO A 55 -11.81 -7.19 -0.13
CA PRO A 55 -12.23 -8.58 -0.33
C PRO A 55 -11.42 -9.21 -1.46
N GLY A 56 -10.22 -9.66 -1.13
CA GLY A 56 -9.25 -10.27 -2.03
C GLY A 56 -8.25 -9.29 -2.65
N ARG A 57 -7.28 -9.85 -3.38
CA ARG A 57 -6.24 -9.10 -4.07
C ARG A 57 -6.85 -8.26 -5.19
N PRO A 58 -6.73 -6.91 -5.14
CA PRO A 58 -7.33 -6.05 -6.16
C PRO A 58 -6.57 -6.13 -7.48
N ALA A 59 -7.21 -5.68 -8.55
CA ALA A 59 -6.51 -5.36 -9.79
C ALA A 59 -5.68 -4.08 -9.60
N PHE A 60 -4.44 -4.10 -10.08
CA PHE A 60 -3.55 -2.93 -10.05
C PHE A 60 -3.52 -2.24 -11.42
N PRO A 61 -3.47 -0.89 -11.47
CA PRO A 61 -3.31 0.01 -10.34
C PRO A 61 -4.60 0.30 -9.56
N ILE A 62 -4.48 0.52 -8.25
CA ILE A 62 -5.60 0.88 -7.37
C ILE A 62 -5.27 2.12 -6.53
N SER A 63 -6.26 3.00 -6.35
CA SER A 63 -6.17 4.19 -5.49
C SER A 63 -6.89 3.94 -4.17
N LEU A 64 -6.19 4.11 -3.05
CA LEU A 64 -6.71 3.83 -1.72
C LEU A 64 -6.50 5.01 -0.77
N ARG A 65 -7.44 5.21 0.15
CA ARG A 65 -7.20 6.08 1.29
C ARG A 65 -6.36 5.34 2.31
N ALA A 66 -5.28 5.98 2.72
CA ALA A 66 -4.36 5.45 3.72
C ALA A 66 -4.31 6.37 4.94
N THR A 67 -3.99 5.79 6.08
CA THR A 67 -3.59 6.50 7.28
C THR A 67 -2.10 6.23 7.50
N ARG A 68 -1.33 7.25 7.84
CA ARG A 68 0.07 7.02 8.23
C ARG A 68 0.03 6.23 9.53
N ASP A 69 0.66 5.07 9.56
CA ASP A 69 0.69 4.29 10.79
C ASP A 69 1.62 5.02 11.76
N ALA A 70 1.02 5.65 12.78
CA ALA A 70 1.72 6.45 13.78
C ALA A 70 2.23 5.58 14.94
N ARG A 71 2.13 4.25 14.84
CA ARG A 71 2.70 3.32 15.81
C ARG A 71 4.20 3.18 15.58
N VAL A 72 4.93 4.20 16.05
CA VAL A 72 6.36 4.14 16.37
C VAL A 72 6.49 4.39 17.86
#